data_AF-A0A7S1B8T6-F1
#
_entry.id   AF-A0A7S1B8T6-F1
#
_cell.length_a   1.000
_cell.length_b   1.000
_cell.length_c   1.000
_cell.angle_alpha   90.00
_cell.angle_beta   90.00
_cell.angle_gamma   90.00
#
_symmetry.space_group_name_H-M   'P 1'
#
loop_
_entity.id
_entity.type
_entity.pdbx_description
1 polymer ?
#
loop_
_entity_poly.entity_id
_entity_poly.type
_entity_poly.pdbx_seq_one_letter_code
_entity_poly.pdbx_strand_id
1 'polypeptide(L)'
;RSACRECPGAYSTFVHDFFLRASDPAFTRLVKLEILTILAADGPRQVEKVLGELRTYLRHDDRHFVRAAVRAVATIAESHLVRGAAARQDDGEGGCEPVHVARMCLHGLLSLVAATDDAEVAGEAVVAARHLMQMTKFSLLAERTKRDEGTDPGDPKNILSAAVRRFILLLIRALAPEQLDQHASAAAPASASPPPAPTLPSPAVASLVWLVGEWASTFDQPDSVTLPHTSAAQQRPVRDEILRLLAARFPDLEVEVKIQAVHLASKLLLRLKSDPVPDGPPPH
;
A
#
# COMPACT_ATOMS: atom_id res chain seq x y z
N ARG A 1 -7.50 -4.47 -28.50
CA ARG A 1 -7.88 -3.22 -27.78
C ARG A 1 -9.39 -3.14 -27.80
N SER A 2 -10.04 -2.85 -26.68
CA SER A 2 -11.51 -2.84 -26.58
C SER A 2 -12.10 -1.56 -27.19
N ALA A 3 -13.26 -1.67 -27.85
CA ALA A 3 -13.99 -0.52 -28.40
C ALA A 3 -14.36 0.52 -27.33
N CYS A 4 -14.56 0.07 -26.07
CA CYS A 4 -14.77 0.93 -24.92
C CYS A 4 -13.61 1.91 -24.68
N ARG A 5 -12.38 1.54 -25.03
CA ARG A 5 -11.22 2.43 -24.84
C ARG A 5 -11.19 3.59 -25.85
N GLU A 6 -11.80 3.39 -27.02
CA GLU A 6 -11.86 4.39 -28.09
C GLU A 6 -13.02 5.37 -27.87
N CYS A 7 -14.15 4.90 -27.34
CA CYS A 7 -15.31 5.75 -27.04
C CYS A 7 -15.96 5.39 -25.68
N PRO A 8 -15.35 5.71 -24.54
CA PRO A 8 -15.87 5.36 -23.21
C PRO A 8 -17.30 5.86 -22.97
N GLY A 9 -17.60 7.11 -23.35
CA GLY A 9 -18.90 7.74 -23.14
C GLY A 9 -20.10 7.01 -23.77
N ALA A 10 -19.88 6.24 -24.84
CA ALA A 10 -20.94 5.43 -25.46
C ALA A 10 -21.40 4.27 -24.57
N TYR A 11 -20.56 3.85 -23.62
CA TYR A 11 -20.79 2.71 -22.73
C TYR A 11 -21.15 3.13 -21.29
N SER A 12 -21.07 4.42 -20.96
CA SER A 12 -21.25 4.93 -19.59
C SER A 12 -22.64 4.68 -18.99
N THR A 13 -23.69 4.58 -19.83
CA THR A 13 -25.05 4.21 -19.40
C THR A 13 -25.18 2.73 -19.02
N PHE A 14 -24.30 1.88 -19.56
CA PHE A 14 -24.35 0.42 -19.43
C PHE A 14 -23.38 -0.12 -18.36
N VAL A 15 -22.85 0.75 -17.48
CA VAL A 15 -21.87 0.35 -16.45
C VAL A 15 -22.31 -0.85 -15.60
N HIS A 16 -23.61 -0.94 -15.29
CA HIS A 16 -24.18 -2.03 -14.50
C HIS A 16 -24.18 -3.39 -15.25
N ASP A 17 -24.22 -3.39 -16.59
CA ASP A 17 -24.20 -4.62 -17.39
C ASP A 17 -22.82 -5.29 -17.36
N PHE A 18 -21.77 -4.50 -17.06
CA PHE A 18 -20.42 -4.98 -16.90
C PHE A 18 -20.10 -5.44 -15.47
N PHE A 19 -21.03 -5.34 -14.52
CA PHE A 19 -20.83 -5.94 -13.20
C PHE A 19 -20.74 -7.46 -13.30
N LEU A 20 -19.93 -8.04 -12.42
CA LEU A 20 -19.66 -9.47 -12.44
C LEU A 20 -20.83 -10.25 -11.89
N ARG A 21 -21.14 -11.35 -12.56
CA ARG A 21 -22.09 -12.37 -12.08
C ARG A 21 -21.31 -13.57 -11.57
N ALA A 22 -21.88 -14.28 -10.61
CA ALA A 22 -21.26 -15.50 -10.06
C ALA A 22 -20.98 -16.58 -11.14
N SER A 23 -21.76 -16.58 -12.23
CA SER A 23 -21.60 -17.50 -13.36
C SER A 23 -20.58 -17.04 -14.41
N ASP A 24 -20.00 -15.84 -14.29
CA ASP A 24 -19.07 -15.34 -15.31
C ASP A 24 -17.74 -16.13 -15.25
N PRO A 25 -17.27 -16.70 -16.38
CA PRO A 25 -15.98 -17.38 -16.44
C PRO A 25 -14.80 -16.46 -16.10
N ALA A 26 -13.68 -17.04 -15.66
CA ALA A 26 -12.49 -16.29 -15.22
C ALA A 26 -12.02 -15.24 -16.23
N PHE A 27 -11.93 -15.61 -17.52
CA PHE A 27 -11.56 -14.68 -18.59
C PHE A 27 -12.57 -13.52 -18.73
N THR A 28 -13.87 -13.82 -18.69
CA THR A 28 -14.93 -12.81 -18.76
C THR A 28 -14.84 -11.83 -17.60
N ARG A 29 -14.50 -12.29 -16.39
CA ARG A 29 -14.29 -11.41 -15.23
C ARG A 29 -13.18 -10.39 -15.47
N LEU A 30 -12.06 -10.82 -16.04
CA LEU A 30 -10.93 -9.92 -16.33
C LEU A 30 -11.29 -8.89 -17.41
N VAL A 31 -11.97 -9.29 -18.47
CA VAL A 31 -12.41 -8.37 -19.54
C VAL A 31 -13.42 -7.35 -19.01
N LYS A 32 -14.40 -7.80 -18.22
CA LYS A 32 -15.37 -6.89 -17.57
C LYS A 32 -14.68 -5.92 -16.61
N LEU A 33 -13.72 -6.40 -15.82
CA LEU A 33 -12.93 -5.54 -14.93
C LEU A 33 -12.14 -4.48 -15.71
N GLU A 34 -11.54 -4.82 -16.84
CA GLU A 34 -10.85 -3.87 -17.72
C GLU A 34 -11.82 -2.77 -18.21
N ILE A 35 -13.02 -3.17 -18.68
CA ILE A 35 -14.05 -2.22 -19.12
C ILE A 35 -14.49 -1.32 -17.95
N LEU A 36 -14.78 -1.88 -16.78
CA LEU A 36 -15.16 -1.12 -15.59
C LEU A 36 -14.07 -0.12 -15.19
N THR A 37 -12.80 -0.50 -15.31
CA THR A 37 -11.64 0.38 -15.04
C THR A 37 -11.62 1.57 -15.99
N ILE A 38 -11.90 1.35 -17.28
CA ILE A 38 -11.98 2.41 -18.28
C ILE A 38 -13.16 3.35 -17.99
N LEU A 39 -14.34 2.79 -17.70
CA LEU A 39 -15.57 3.55 -17.45
C LEU A 39 -15.52 4.36 -16.15
N ALA A 40 -14.89 3.82 -15.10
CA ALA A 40 -14.68 4.54 -13.85
C ALA A 40 -13.88 5.83 -14.05
N ALA A 41 -13.07 5.89 -15.10
CA ALA A 41 -12.23 7.02 -15.42
C ALA A 41 -12.96 8.12 -16.22
N ASP A 42 -14.20 7.89 -16.64
CA ASP A 42 -15.02 8.78 -17.48
C ASP A 42 -15.78 9.85 -16.67
N GLY A 43 -16.01 9.65 -15.36
CA GLY A 43 -16.68 10.66 -14.53
C GLY A 43 -16.84 10.29 -13.05
N PRO A 44 -17.24 11.26 -12.20
CA PRO A 44 -17.34 11.11 -10.74
C PRO A 44 -18.42 10.09 -10.31
N ARG A 45 -19.55 10.02 -11.02
CA ARG A 45 -20.62 9.06 -10.70
C ARG A 45 -20.21 7.62 -11.02
N GLN A 46 -19.41 7.46 -12.08
CA GLN A 46 -18.94 6.16 -12.55
C GLN A 46 -17.90 5.61 -11.57
N VAL A 47 -16.96 6.44 -11.10
CA VAL A 47 -15.96 6.00 -10.13
C VAL A 47 -16.61 5.55 -8.81
N GLU A 48 -17.63 6.25 -8.31
CA GLU A 48 -18.34 5.82 -7.09
C GLU A 48 -19.00 4.45 -7.24
N LYS A 49 -19.74 4.24 -8.35
CA LYS A 49 -20.38 2.96 -8.65
C LYS A 49 -19.37 1.82 -8.77
N VAL A 50 -18.31 2.05 -9.55
CA VAL A 50 -17.30 1.04 -9.83
C VAL A 50 -16.48 0.73 -8.57
N LEU A 51 -16.00 1.73 -7.83
CA LEU A 51 -15.28 1.49 -6.58
C LEU A 51 -16.17 0.82 -5.52
N GLY A 52 -17.46 1.15 -5.48
CA GLY A 52 -18.43 0.46 -4.63
C GLY A 52 -18.49 -1.04 -4.91
N GLU A 53 -18.52 -1.41 -6.19
CA GLU A 53 -18.54 -2.80 -6.63
C GLU A 53 -17.18 -3.48 -6.45
N LEU A 54 -16.05 -2.81 -6.72
CA LEU A 54 -14.71 -3.40 -6.53
C LEU A 54 -14.48 -3.86 -5.07
N ARG A 55 -15.16 -3.29 -4.08
CA ARG A 55 -15.12 -3.76 -2.69
C ARG A 55 -15.65 -5.19 -2.54
N THR A 56 -16.60 -5.63 -3.36
CA THR A 56 -17.08 -7.02 -3.40
C THR A 56 -16.03 -7.91 -4.08
N TYR A 57 -15.44 -7.43 -5.17
CA TYR A 57 -14.42 -8.16 -5.94
C TYR A 57 -13.16 -8.46 -5.12
N LEU A 58 -12.77 -7.57 -4.20
CA LEU A 58 -11.64 -7.78 -3.30
C LEU A 58 -11.85 -8.93 -2.29
N ARG A 59 -13.08 -9.41 -2.13
CA ARG A 59 -13.44 -10.55 -1.26
C ARG A 59 -13.60 -11.86 -2.03
N HIS A 60 -13.40 -11.83 -3.34
CA HIS A 60 -13.59 -12.98 -4.22
C HIS A 60 -12.59 -14.11 -3.93
N ASP A 61 -12.99 -15.37 -4.17
CA ASP A 61 -12.17 -16.56 -3.87
C ASP A 61 -10.92 -16.72 -4.74
N ASP A 62 -11.04 -16.36 -6.01
CA ASP A 62 -9.95 -16.31 -6.98
C ASP A 62 -8.96 -15.16 -6.67
N ARG A 63 -7.82 -15.51 -6.07
CA ARG A 63 -6.76 -14.55 -5.68
C ARG A 63 -6.08 -13.89 -6.88
N HIS A 64 -6.02 -14.56 -8.03
CA HIS A 64 -5.52 -13.93 -9.25
C HIS A 64 -6.43 -12.79 -9.69
N PHE A 65 -7.75 -13.02 -9.66
CA PHE A 65 -8.74 -12.00 -9.93
C PHE A 65 -8.71 -10.86 -8.89
N VAL A 66 -8.56 -11.16 -7.60
CA VAL A 66 -8.42 -10.13 -6.55
C VAL A 66 -7.22 -9.22 -6.83
N ARG A 67 -6.06 -9.76 -7.21
CA ARG A 67 -4.89 -8.94 -7.60
C ARG A 67 -5.17 -8.07 -8.82
N ALA A 68 -5.89 -8.58 -9.82
CA ALA A 68 -6.33 -7.77 -10.95
C ALA A 68 -7.24 -6.61 -10.50
N ALA A 69 -8.15 -6.86 -9.56
CA ALA A 69 -9.02 -5.82 -8.99
C ALA A 69 -8.22 -4.76 -8.19
N VAL A 70 -7.20 -5.17 -7.42
CA VAL A 70 -6.28 -4.25 -6.75
C VAL A 70 -5.56 -3.34 -7.74
N ARG A 71 -5.05 -3.90 -8.85
CA ARG A 71 -4.44 -3.10 -9.93
C ARG A 71 -5.44 -2.12 -10.54
N ALA A 72 -6.66 -2.57 -10.79
CA ALA A 72 -7.73 -1.71 -11.29
C ALA A 72 -8.01 -0.51 -10.37
N VAL A 73 -8.06 -0.71 -9.03
CA VAL A 73 -8.20 0.40 -8.06
C VAL A 73 -7.09 1.45 -8.25
N ALA A 74 -5.84 0.99 -8.38
CA ALA A 74 -4.69 1.89 -8.58
C ALA A 74 -4.78 2.63 -9.92
N THR A 75 -5.10 1.93 -11.00
CA THR A 75 -5.25 2.51 -12.34
C THR A 75 -6.38 3.54 -12.41
N ILE A 76 -7.50 3.29 -11.72
CA ILE A 76 -8.61 4.25 -11.62
C ILE A 76 -8.12 5.53 -10.94
N ALA A 77 -7.47 5.41 -9.77
CA ALA A 77 -6.94 6.55 -9.04
C ALA A 77 -5.92 7.35 -9.86
N GLU A 78 -4.96 6.67 -10.50
CA GLU A 78 -3.98 7.29 -11.39
C GLU A 78 -4.64 8.03 -12.56
N SER A 79 -5.62 7.41 -13.21
CA SER A 79 -6.33 7.99 -14.34
C SER A 79 -7.04 9.31 -13.97
N HIS A 80 -7.62 9.37 -12.77
CA HIS A 80 -8.23 10.59 -12.23
C HIS A 80 -7.20 11.67 -11.90
N LEU A 81 -6.04 11.29 -11.33
CA LEU A 81 -4.93 12.23 -11.09
C LEU A 81 -4.39 12.83 -12.38
N VAL A 82 -4.14 11.99 -13.39
CA VAL A 82 -3.60 12.43 -14.69
C VAL A 82 -4.58 13.34 -15.42
N ARG A 83 -5.88 12.99 -15.46
CA ARG A 83 -6.91 13.84 -16.07
C ARG A 83 -7.11 15.15 -15.31
N GLY A 84 -7.14 15.09 -13.98
CA GLY A 84 -7.29 16.28 -13.13
C GLY A 84 -6.13 17.27 -13.26
N ALA A 85 -4.91 16.78 -13.56
CA ALA A 85 -3.78 17.65 -13.87
C ALA A 85 -3.95 18.39 -15.23
N ALA A 86 -4.63 17.77 -16.19
CA ALA A 86 -4.91 18.35 -17.52
C ALA A 86 -6.11 19.30 -17.53
N ALA A 87 -7.11 19.07 -16.67
CA ALA A 87 -8.39 19.79 -16.65
C ALA A 87 -8.42 21.07 -15.79
N ARG A 88 -7.27 21.70 -15.49
CA ARG A 88 -7.18 22.90 -14.62
C ARG A 88 -7.81 24.19 -15.20
N GLN A 89 -8.67 24.09 -16.20
CA GLN A 89 -9.42 25.18 -16.83
C GLN A 89 -10.81 24.65 -17.23
N ASP A 90 -11.74 24.54 -16.29
CA ASP A 90 -13.14 24.94 -16.47
C ASP A 90 -14.00 24.58 -15.26
N ASP A 91 -14.65 25.62 -14.75
CA ASP A 91 -15.94 25.72 -14.07
C ASP A 91 -16.36 24.69 -13.01
N GLY A 92 -16.55 25.23 -11.81
CA GLY A 92 -17.14 24.53 -10.68
C GLY A 92 -18.60 24.18 -10.93
N GLU A 93 -18.89 22.89 -10.98
CA GLU A 93 -20.10 22.31 -10.36
C GLU A 93 -19.93 20.80 -10.18
N GLY A 94 -19.77 20.34 -8.93
CA GLY A 94 -20.06 18.96 -8.51
C GLY A 94 -19.07 17.84 -8.90
N GLY A 95 -17.84 18.14 -9.33
CA GLY A 95 -16.80 17.14 -9.57
C GLY A 95 -16.15 16.60 -8.30
N CYS A 96 -15.81 15.31 -8.26
CA CYS A 96 -14.92 14.77 -7.22
C CYS A 96 -13.49 15.25 -7.50
N GLU A 97 -12.88 15.95 -6.54
CA GLU A 97 -11.48 16.36 -6.64
C GLU A 97 -10.59 15.16 -7.01
N PRO A 98 -9.70 15.26 -8.01
CA PRO A 98 -8.90 14.13 -8.49
C PRO A 98 -8.02 13.55 -7.36
N VAL A 99 -7.55 14.41 -6.47
CA VAL A 99 -6.79 14.03 -5.27
C VAL A 99 -7.67 13.28 -4.26
N HIS A 100 -8.97 13.58 -4.19
CA HIS A 100 -9.90 12.89 -3.28
C HIS A 100 -10.07 11.42 -3.67
N VAL A 101 -10.28 11.12 -4.95
CA VAL A 101 -10.37 9.74 -5.46
C VAL A 101 -9.12 8.95 -5.12
N ALA A 102 -7.94 9.52 -5.38
CA ALA A 102 -6.67 8.86 -5.09
C ALA A 102 -6.49 8.57 -3.59
N ARG A 103 -6.89 9.50 -2.71
CA ARG A 103 -6.84 9.30 -1.26
C ARG A 103 -7.81 8.22 -0.78
N MET A 104 -9.03 8.18 -1.31
CA MET A 104 -9.98 7.11 -1.01
C MET A 104 -9.45 5.74 -1.42
N CYS A 105 -8.92 5.62 -2.64
CA CYS A 105 -8.30 4.40 -3.13
C CYS A 105 -7.10 3.99 -2.26
N LEU A 106 -6.22 4.93 -1.92
CA LEU A 106 -5.08 4.68 -1.04
C LEU A 106 -5.53 4.18 0.33
N HIS A 107 -6.51 4.82 0.97
CA HIS A 107 -7.07 4.36 2.23
C HIS A 107 -7.65 2.94 2.12
N GLY A 108 -8.38 2.64 1.04
CA GLY A 108 -8.90 1.30 0.76
C GLY A 108 -7.79 0.25 0.60
N LEU A 109 -6.71 0.58 -0.11
CA LEU A 109 -5.54 -0.28 -0.28
C LEU A 109 -4.81 -0.53 1.05
N LEU A 110 -4.61 0.51 1.86
CA LEU A 110 -4.00 0.38 3.19
C LEU A 110 -4.85 -0.47 4.13
N SER A 111 -6.17 -0.31 4.07
CA SER A 111 -7.13 -1.15 4.80
C SER A 111 -7.05 -2.61 4.35
N LEU A 112 -6.91 -2.84 3.04
CA LEU A 112 -6.75 -4.19 2.48
C LEU A 112 -5.45 -4.83 2.95
N VAL A 113 -4.32 -4.11 2.93
CA VAL A 113 -3.05 -4.63 3.43
C VAL A 113 -3.18 -4.99 4.90
N ALA A 114 -3.76 -4.11 5.72
CA ALA A 114 -3.94 -4.35 7.15
C ALA A 114 -4.79 -5.59 7.46
N ALA A 115 -5.78 -5.91 6.63
CA ALA A 115 -6.77 -6.96 6.88
C ALA A 115 -6.50 -8.29 6.15
N THR A 116 -5.69 -8.31 5.09
CA THR A 116 -5.51 -9.51 4.27
C THR A 116 -4.43 -10.46 4.81
N ASP A 117 -4.76 -11.75 4.81
CA ASP A 117 -3.83 -12.84 5.17
C ASP A 117 -3.02 -13.34 3.97
N ASP A 118 -3.49 -13.09 2.75
CA ASP A 118 -2.85 -13.53 1.51
C ASP A 118 -1.65 -12.63 1.17
N ALA A 119 -0.45 -13.21 1.14
CA ALA A 119 0.79 -12.49 0.89
C ALA A 119 0.86 -11.92 -0.53
N GLU A 120 0.31 -12.59 -1.54
CA GLU A 120 0.34 -12.10 -2.92
C GLU A 120 -0.61 -10.91 -3.10
N VAL A 121 -1.80 -10.96 -2.49
CA VAL A 121 -2.75 -9.84 -2.48
C VAL A 121 -2.18 -8.66 -1.69
N ALA A 122 -1.58 -8.91 -0.52
CA ALA A 122 -0.90 -7.88 0.25
C ALA A 122 0.22 -7.23 -0.56
N GLY A 123 1.05 -8.04 -1.24
CA GLY A 123 2.14 -7.55 -2.07
C GLY A 123 1.65 -6.65 -3.21
N GLU A 124 0.59 -7.05 -3.91
CA GLU A 124 -0.03 -6.24 -4.96
C GLU A 124 -0.54 -4.90 -4.41
N ALA A 125 -1.22 -4.94 -3.26
CA ALA A 125 -1.78 -3.76 -2.63
C ALA A 125 -0.69 -2.79 -2.12
N VAL A 126 0.44 -3.31 -1.63
CA VAL A 126 1.62 -2.51 -1.23
C VAL A 126 2.22 -1.79 -2.44
N VAL A 127 2.41 -2.48 -3.57
CA VAL A 127 2.93 -1.87 -4.81
C VAL A 127 1.99 -0.75 -5.28
N ALA A 128 0.69 -1.03 -5.32
CA ALA A 128 -0.34 -0.06 -5.67
C ALA A 128 -0.35 1.17 -4.71
N ALA A 129 -0.28 0.93 -3.41
CA ALA A 129 -0.27 2.00 -2.40
C ALA A 129 0.96 2.90 -2.54
N ARG A 130 2.15 2.32 -2.70
CA ARG A 130 3.39 3.08 -2.93
C ARG A 130 3.27 3.95 -4.18
N HIS A 131 2.79 3.41 -5.30
CA HIS A 131 2.61 4.14 -6.54
C HIS A 131 1.73 5.38 -6.35
N LEU A 132 0.55 5.21 -5.74
CA LEU A 132 -0.36 6.33 -5.47
C LEU A 132 0.24 7.36 -4.50
N MET A 133 0.98 6.92 -3.47
CA MET A 133 1.63 7.83 -2.54
C MET A 133 2.68 8.72 -3.24
N GLN A 134 3.47 8.15 -4.14
CA GLN A 134 4.45 8.89 -4.93
C GLN A 134 3.79 9.90 -5.86
N MET A 135 2.70 9.50 -6.55
CA MET A 135 1.96 10.37 -7.47
C MET A 135 1.27 11.54 -6.77
N THR A 136 0.75 11.33 -5.56
CA THR A 136 0.02 12.35 -4.81
C THR A 136 0.92 13.21 -3.92
N LYS A 137 2.23 12.94 -3.86
CA LYS A 137 3.15 13.47 -2.83
C LYS A 137 2.61 13.26 -1.41
N PHE A 138 1.86 12.18 -1.22
CA PHE A 138 1.22 11.88 0.06
C PHE A 138 2.28 11.47 1.07
N SER A 139 2.36 12.23 2.16
CA SER A 139 3.17 11.89 3.32
C SER A 139 2.28 11.21 4.36
N LEU A 140 2.76 10.11 4.94
CA LEU A 140 2.08 9.38 6.03
C LEU A 140 1.77 10.27 7.25
N LEU A 141 2.41 11.44 7.35
CA LEU A 141 2.24 12.43 8.42
C LEU A 141 1.03 13.36 8.21
N ALA A 142 0.62 13.59 6.96
CA ALA A 142 -0.27 14.70 6.60
C ALA A 142 -1.78 14.42 6.82
N GLU A 143 -2.18 13.22 7.27
CA GLU A 143 -3.61 12.88 7.48
C GLU A 143 -4.15 13.14 8.88
N ARG A 144 -3.30 13.39 9.89
CA ARG A 144 -3.78 13.59 11.28
C ARG A 144 -4.53 14.91 11.48
N THR A 145 -4.32 15.89 10.61
CA THR A 145 -4.69 17.29 10.86
C THR A 145 -6.16 17.67 10.60
N LYS A 146 -7.07 16.74 10.25
CA LYS A 146 -8.48 17.12 9.94
C LYS A 146 -9.60 16.29 10.57
N ARG A 147 -9.34 15.27 11.40
CA ARG A 147 -10.43 14.37 11.87
C ARG A 147 -10.45 13.99 13.36
N ASP A 148 -9.61 14.59 14.20
CA ASP A 148 -9.29 14.03 15.53
C ASP A 148 -9.91 14.74 16.76
N GLU A 149 -11.23 14.90 16.80
CA GLU A 149 -11.96 15.09 18.07
C GLU A 149 -12.96 13.92 18.30
N GLY A 150 -12.51 12.94 19.09
CA GLY A 150 -13.35 11.90 19.72
C GLY A 150 -13.52 10.55 19.00
N THR A 151 -13.35 9.45 19.77
CA THR A 151 -14.16 8.19 19.78
C THR A 151 -13.35 6.87 19.82
N ASP A 152 -13.91 5.91 20.56
CA ASP A 152 -13.49 4.53 20.96
C ASP A 152 -13.87 3.44 19.90
N PRO A 153 -13.89 2.14 20.23
CA PRO A 153 -12.90 1.08 19.96
C PRO A 153 -12.89 0.50 18.52
N GLY A 154 -13.43 1.23 17.53
CA GLY A 154 -13.47 0.89 16.09
C GLY A 154 -12.78 1.93 15.19
N ASP A 155 -11.66 2.46 15.69
CA ASP A 155 -11.18 3.81 15.39
C ASP A 155 -10.32 3.89 14.09
N PRO A 156 -10.71 4.67 13.06
CA PRO A 156 -9.96 4.84 11.80
C PRO A 156 -8.56 5.45 11.96
N LYS A 157 -8.25 6.02 13.13
CA LYS A 157 -6.88 6.38 13.56
C LYS A 157 -5.89 5.20 13.53
N ASN A 158 -6.36 3.94 13.50
CA ASN A 158 -5.51 2.76 13.55
C ASN A 158 -5.30 2.02 12.20
N ILE A 159 -5.87 2.49 11.09
CA ILE A 159 -5.66 1.80 9.78
C ILE A 159 -4.22 2.01 9.29
N LEU A 160 -3.71 3.23 9.41
CA LEU A 160 -2.32 3.54 9.05
C LEU A 160 -1.33 2.80 9.94
N SER A 161 -1.54 2.79 11.26
CA SER A 161 -0.68 2.06 12.19
C SER A 161 -0.78 0.54 11.99
N ALA A 162 -1.96 -0.01 11.71
CA ALA A 162 -2.14 -1.42 11.38
C ALA A 162 -1.47 -1.77 10.04
N ALA A 163 -1.58 -0.91 9.03
CA ALA A 163 -0.92 -1.07 7.75
C ALA A 163 0.60 -1.01 7.92
N VAL A 164 1.14 -0.03 8.66
CA VAL A 164 2.58 0.08 8.97
C VAL A 164 3.08 -1.15 9.73
N ARG A 165 2.36 -1.58 10.76
CA ARG A 165 2.67 -2.83 11.49
C ARG A 165 2.73 -4.01 10.52
N ARG A 166 1.75 -4.11 9.62
CA ARG A 166 1.71 -5.16 8.61
C ARG A 166 2.87 -5.06 7.62
N PHE A 167 3.24 -3.86 7.17
CA PHE A 167 4.40 -3.65 6.30
C PHE A 167 5.69 -4.16 6.93
N ILE A 168 5.92 -3.83 8.21
CA ILE A 168 7.10 -4.29 8.96
C ILE A 168 7.12 -5.82 9.05
N LEU A 169 5.99 -6.44 9.41
CA LEU A 169 5.90 -7.90 9.51
C LEU A 169 6.13 -8.60 8.17
N LEU A 170 5.56 -8.07 7.08
CA LEU A 170 5.78 -8.59 5.73
C LEU A 170 7.25 -8.44 5.30
N LEU A 171 7.87 -7.30 5.63
CA LEU A 171 9.28 -7.04 5.32
C LEU A 171 10.22 -7.96 6.12
N ILE A 172 9.99 -8.13 7.42
CA ILE A 172 10.77 -9.05 8.26
C ILE A 172 10.64 -10.48 7.72
N ARG A 173 9.42 -10.92 7.38
CA ARG A 173 9.20 -12.25 6.79
C ARG A 173 9.95 -12.43 5.46
N ALA A 174 10.03 -11.38 4.64
CA ALA A 174 10.77 -11.41 3.39
C ALA A 174 12.31 -11.43 3.59
N LEU A 175 12.83 -10.74 4.61
CA LEU A 175 14.26 -10.65 4.88
C LEU A 175 14.80 -11.80 5.75
N ALA A 176 13.97 -12.39 6.59
CA ALA A 176 14.34 -13.44 7.54
C ALA A 176 13.35 -14.62 7.52
N PRO A 177 13.21 -15.35 6.40
CA PRO A 177 12.29 -16.48 6.31
C PRO A 177 12.65 -17.59 7.32
N GLU A 178 13.96 -17.84 7.51
CA GLU A 178 14.48 -18.94 8.34
C GLU A 178 14.18 -18.80 9.84
N GLN A 179 14.11 -17.56 10.36
CA GLN A 179 13.90 -17.29 11.79
C GLN A 179 12.45 -17.58 12.23
N LEU A 180 11.48 -17.49 11.32
CA LEU A 180 10.08 -17.83 11.61
C LEU A 180 9.82 -19.34 11.53
N ASP A 181 10.47 -20.03 10.58
CA ASP A 181 10.27 -21.47 10.38
C ASP A 181 10.88 -22.32 11.51
N GLN A 182 11.98 -21.86 12.14
CA GLN A 182 12.59 -22.53 13.29
C GLN A 182 11.68 -22.55 14.54
N HIS A 183 10.86 -21.51 14.75
CA HIS A 183 9.88 -21.49 15.85
C HIS A 183 8.60 -22.26 15.54
N ALA A 184 8.20 -22.38 14.27
CA ALA A 184 7.07 -23.22 13.86
C ALA A 184 7.41 -24.72 13.85
N SER A 185 8.64 -25.06 13.45
CA SER A 185 9.14 -26.45 13.35
C SER A 185 9.33 -27.13 14.72
N ALA A 186 9.58 -26.36 15.79
CA ALA A 186 9.72 -26.89 17.15
C ALA A 186 8.42 -27.53 17.72
N ALA A 187 7.26 -27.32 17.08
CA ALA A 187 5.96 -27.81 17.53
C ALA A 187 5.34 -28.93 16.67
N ALA A 188 6.01 -29.40 15.60
CA ALA A 188 5.44 -30.36 14.65
C ALA A 188 6.27 -31.66 14.54
N PRO A 189 5.63 -32.85 14.48
CA PRO A 189 6.34 -34.12 14.29
C PRO A 189 6.96 -34.22 12.88
N ALA A 190 8.18 -34.76 12.84
CA ALA A 190 9.15 -34.71 11.74
C ALA A 190 8.80 -35.49 10.44
N SER A 191 7.61 -35.37 9.87
CA SER A 191 7.24 -36.16 8.67
C SER A 191 6.54 -35.44 7.51
N ALA A 192 6.48 -34.11 7.49
CA ALA A 192 6.13 -33.39 6.27
C ALA A 192 6.87 -32.05 6.23
N SER A 193 7.71 -31.82 5.22
CA SER A 193 8.22 -30.48 4.96
C SER A 193 7.02 -29.59 4.63
N PRO A 194 6.72 -28.52 5.40
CA PRO A 194 5.66 -27.61 5.05
C PRO A 194 5.95 -27.02 3.65
N PRO A 195 4.92 -26.78 2.81
CA PRO A 195 5.12 -26.11 1.54
C PRO A 195 5.85 -24.78 1.78
N PRO A 196 6.81 -24.39 0.91
CA PRO A 196 7.53 -23.13 1.09
C PRO A 196 6.51 -22.01 1.20
N ALA A 197 6.59 -21.22 2.27
CA ALA A 197 5.72 -20.08 2.45
C ALA A 197 5.74 -19.21 1.19
N PRO A 198 4.59 -18.70 0.73
CA PRO A 198 4.55 -17.84 -0.45
C PRO A 198 5.47 -16.64 -0.23
N THR A 199 6.55 -16.59 -1.02
CA THR A 199 7.53 -15.51 -0.99
C THR A 199 6.96 -14.30 -1.72
N LEU A 200 6.99 -13.14 -1.08
CA LEU A 200 6.56 -11.88 -1.71
C LEU A 200 7.39 -11.61 -2.97
N PRO A 201 6.79 -11.11 -4.06
CA PRO A 201 7.54 -10.73 -5.25
C PRO A 201 8.48 -9.55 -4.94
N SER A 202 9.65 -9.53 -5.57
CA SER A 202 10.66 -8.48 -5.44
C SER A 202 10.13 -7.03 -5.50
N PRO A 203 9.24 -6.64 -6.46
CA PRO A 203 8.68 -5.29 -6.49
C PRO A 203 7.87 -4.95 -5.23
N ALA A 204 7.21 -5.94 -4.60
CA ALA A 204 6.51 -5.74 -3.34
C ALA A 204 7.50 -5.56 -2.18
N VAL A 205 8.59 -6.32 -2.13
CA VAL A 205 9.65 -6.15 -1.12
C VAL A 205 10.32 -4.79 -1.25
N ALA A 206 10.68 -4.37 -2.46
CA ALA A 206 11.22 -3.03 -2.73
C ALA A 206 10.23 -1.94 -2.27
N SER A 207 8.94 -2.13 -2.52
CA SER A 207 7.91 -1.19 -2.11
C SER A 207 7.71 -1.14 -0.59
N LEU A 208 7.84 -2.28 0.09
CA LEU A 208 7.84 -2.35 1.55
C LEU A 208 9.04 -1.61 2.14
N VAL A 209 10.25 -1.81 1.61
CA VAL A 209 11.45 -1.06 2.06
C VAL A 209 11.24 0.44 1.93
N TRP A 210 10.64 0.89 0.82
CA TRP A 210 10.33 2.31 0.63
C TRP A 210 9.29 2.82 1.64
N LEU A 211 8.16 2.11 1.82
CA LEU A 211 7.08 2.52 2.73
C LEU A 211 7.52 2.52 4.19
N VAL A 212 8.20 1.47 4.62
CA VAL A 212 8.78 1.37 5.96
C VAL A 212 9.86 2.43 6.16
N GLY A 213 10.62 2.75 5.11
CA GLY A 213 11.60 3.82 5.12
C GLY A 213 11.00 5.22 5.26
N GLU A 214 9.90 5.49 4.57
CA GLU A 214 9.13 6.72 4.76
C GLU A 214 8.68 6.84 6.21
N TRP A 215 8.04 5.81 6.76
CA TRP A 215 7.63 5.79 8.16
C TRP A 215 8.80 5.96 9.14
N ALA A 216 9.87 5.19 8.98
CA ALA A 216 11.04 5.21 9.86
C ALA A 216 11.78 6.56 9.86
N SER A 217 11.66 7.33 8.76
CA SER A 217 12.23 8.68 8.67
C SER A 217 11.43 9.74 9.44
N THR A 218 10.28 9.38 10.01
CA THR A 218 9.39 10.31 10.71
C THR A 218 9.43 10.21 12.23
N PHE A 219 10.18 9.27 12.81
CA PHE A 219 10.15 8.98 14.26
C PHE A 219 10.42 10.17 15.18
N ASP A 220 11.28 11.10 14.78
CA ASP A 220 11.62 12.25 15.62
C ASP A 220 10.61 13.40 15.50
N GLN A 221 9.50 13.19 14.77
CA GLN A 221 8.41 14.14 14.66
C GLN A 221 7.24 13.82 15.62
N PRO A 222 6.64 14.84 16.24
CA PRO A 222 5.55 14.66 17.21
C PRO A 222 4.29 14.02 16.61
N ASP A 223 4.10 14.15 15.28
CA ASP A 223 2.95 13.61 14.54
C ASP A 223 3.22 12.26 13.87
N SER A 224 4.32 11.58 14.22
CA SER A 224 4.67 10.29 13.64
C SER A 224 3.60 9.23 13.90
N VAL A 225 3.39 8.35 12.92
CA VAL A 225 2.49 7.20 13.07
C VAL A 225 3.10 6.28 14.11
N THR A 226 2.48 6.18 15.28
CA THR A 226 2.94 5.28 16.32
C THR A 226 2.38 3.88 16.09
N LEU A 227 3.22 2.85 16.26
CA LEU A 227 2.73 1.48 16.26
C LEU A 227 1.82 1.26 17.49
N PRO A 228 0.76 0.45 17.38
CA PRO A 228 -0.15 0.19 18.50
C PRO A 228 0.62 -0.28 19.73
N HIS A 229 0.31 0.30 20.89
CA HIS A 229 0.92 -0.03 22.19
C HIS A 229 2.44 0.21 22.29
N THR A 230 3.03 1.04 21.41
CA THR A 230 4.47 1.37 21.47
C THR A 230 4.71 2.86 21.74
N SER A 231 5.70 3.17 22.58
CA SER A 231 6.23 4.53 22.71
C SER A 231 7.25 4.83 21.61
N ALA A 232 7.51 6.12 21.34
CA ALA A 232 8.53 6.54 20.36
C ALA A 232 9.93 5.94 20.67
N ALA A 233 10.25 5.74 21.96
CA ALA A 233 11.50 5.11 22.38
C ALA A 233 11.59 3.62 21.97
N GLN A 234 10.47 2.91 21.89
CA GLN A 234 10.40 1.50 21.50
C GLN A 234 10.46 1.29 19.97
N GLN A 235 10.38 2.36 19.17
CA GLN A 235 10.38 2.27 17.71
C GLN A 235 11.80 2.36 17.10
N ARG A 236 12.73 3.01 17.81
CA ARG A 236 14.16 3.04 17.44
C ARG A 236 14.79 1.64 17.28
N PRO A 237 14.62 0.68 18.21
CA PRO A 237 15.18 -0.65 18.02
C PRO A 237 14.58 -1.41 16.83
N VAL A 238 13.31 -1.15 16.48
CA VAL A 238 12.67 -1.76 15.30
C VAL A 238 13.35 -1.28 14.02
N ARG A 239 13.65 0.02 13.92
CA ARG A 239 14.41 0.60 12.80
C ARG A 239 15.79 -0.04 12.65
N ASP A 240 16.51 -0.13 13.77
CA ASP A 240 17.89 -0.61 13.77
C ASP A 240 17.93 -2.10 13.41
N GLU A 241 16.94 -2.88 13.84
CA GLU A 241 16.76 -4.28 13.44
C GLU A 241 16.45 -4.43 11.94
N ILE A 242 15.57 -3.60 11.38
CA ILE A 242 15.28 -3.61 9.93
C ILE A 242 16.57 -3.31 9.13
N LEU A 243 17.36 -2.33 9.55
CA LEU A 243 18.63 -2.01 8.92
C LEU A 243 19.64 -3.15 9.04
N ARG A 244 19.72 -3.79 10.20
CA ARG A 244 20.58 -4.96 10.43
C ARG A 244 20.21 -6.11 9.50
N LEU A 245 18.91 -6.41 9.37
CA LEU A 245 18.41 -7.46 8.46
C LEU A 245 18.69 -7.13 6.99
N LEU A 246 18.43 -5.87 6.58
CA LEU A 246 18.75 -5.41 5.22
C LEU A 246 20.24 -5.52 4.91
N ALA A 247 21.10 -5.13 5.84
CA ALA A 247 22.55 -5.22 5.69
C ALA A 247 23.04 -6.67 5.61
N ALA A 248 22.52 -7.55 6.48
CA ALA A 248 22.89 -8.96 6.52
C ALA A 248 22.52 -9.70 5.23
N ARG A 249 21.39 -9.33 4.60
CA ARG A 249 20.92 -9.95 3.36
C ARG A 249 21.29 -9.20 2.09
N PHE A 250 21.91 -8.04 2.20
CA PHE A 250 22.19 -7.15 1.07
C PHE A 250 22.83 -7.84 -0.14
N PRO A 251 23.81 -8.76 -0.01
CA PRO A 251 24.40 -9.42 -1.18
C PRO A 251 23.38 -10.22 -2.01
N ASP A 252 22.42 -10.86 -1.34
CA ASP A 252 21.46 -11.80 -1.94
C ASP A 252 20.18 -11.12 -2.44
N LEU A 253 19.98 -9.85 -2.09
CA LEU A 253 18.81 -9.09 -2.53
C LEU A 253 18.84 -8.82 -4.04
N GLU A 254 17.66 -8.77 -4.65
CA GLU A 254 17.50 -8.30 -6.02
C GLU A 254 17.83 -6.81 -6.17
N VAL A 255 18.17 -6.40 -7.40
CA VAL A 255 18.63 -5.05 -7.72
C VAL A 255 17.63 -3.97 -7.28
N GLU A 256 16.33 -4.19 -7.52
CA GLU A 256 15.29 -3.23 -7.15
C GLU A 256 15.22 -3.01 -5.63
N VAL A 257 15.36 -4.06 -4.84
CA VAL A 257 15.36 -3.99 -3.38
C VAL A 257 16.63 -3.31 -2.88
N LYS A 258 17.80 -3.63 -3.48
CA LYS A 258 19.08 -2.98 -3.17
C LYS A 258 19.00 -1.46 -3.34
N ILE A 259 18.42 -0.99 -4.44
CA ILE A 259 18.24 0.44 -4.70
C ILE A 259 17.43 1.10 -3.58
N GLN A 260 16.30 0.48 -3.17
CA GLN A 260 15.48 1.05 -2.09
C GLN A 260 16.18 0.99 -0.73
N ALA A 261 16.97 -0.05 -0.45
CA ALA A 261 17.75 -0.15 0.77
C ALA A 261 18.82 0.96 0.86
N VAL A 262 19.50 1.26 -0.25
CA VAL A 262 20.48 2.36 -0.32
C VAL A 262 19.80 3.72 -0.14
N HIS A 263 18.64 3.93 -0.76
CA HIS A 263 17.85 5.16 -0.54
C HIS A 263 17.45 5.34 0.92
N LEU A 264 16.98 4.27 1.58
CA LEU A 264 16.63 4.28 2.99
C LEU A 264 17.85 4.64 3.86
N ALA A 265 18.97 3.96 3.67
CA ALA A 265 20.20 4.23 4.41
C ALA A 265 20.65 5.69 4.23
N SER A 266 20.61 6.20 3.00
CA SER A 266 20.97 7.59 2.68
C SER A 266 20.05 8.59 3.38
N LYS A 267 18.74 8.32 3.38
CA LYS A 267 17.73 9.17 4.04
C LYS A 267 17.94 9.25 5.55
N LEU A 268 18.27 8.12 6.19
CA LEU A 268 18.52 8.08 7.64
C LEU A 268 19.85 8.73 8.02
N LEU A 269 20.92 8.54 7.24
CA LEU A 269 22.22 9.19 7.47
C LEU A 269 22.11 10.72 7.44
N LEU A 270 21.33 11.27 6.49
CA LEU A 270 21.11 12.71 6.40
C LEU A 270 20.36 13.27 7.62
N ARG A 271 19.48 12.46 8.24
CA ARG A 271 18.74 12.85 9.45
C ARG A 271 19.64 12.84 10.70
N LEU A 272 20.47 11.81 10.85
CA LEU A 272 21.44 11.74 11.96
C LEU A 272 22.44 12.90 11.94
N LYS A 273 22.79 13.41 10.75
CA LYS A 273 23.66 14.59 10.62
C LYS A 273 22.95 15.91 10.96
N SER A 274 21.62 15.95 10.90
CA SER A 274 20.82 17.13 11.23
C SER A 274 20.46 17.26 12.71
N ASP A 275 20.71 16.24 13.52
CA ASP A 275 20.58 16.35 14.98
C ASP A 275 21.71 17.23 15.50
N PRO A 276 21.42 18.36 16.17
CA PRO A 276 22.45 19.21 16.74
C PRO A 276 23.24 18.40 17.77
N VAL A 277 24.57 18.43 17.65
CA VAL A 277 25.47 17.98 18.72
C VAL A 277 25.02 18.71 19.98
N PRO A 278 24.71 18.02 21.10
CA PRO A 278 24.45 18.72 22.34
C PRO A 278 25.71 19.51 22.68
N ASP A 279 25.59 20.84 22.75
CA ASP A 279 26.62 21.75 23.26
C ASP A 279 26.87 21.42 24.75
N GLY A 280 27.55 20.32 25.00
CA GLY A 280 28.16 19.99 26.27
C GLY A 280 29.59 20.54 26.26
N PRO A 281 30.04 21.19 27.35
CA PRO A 281 31.41 21.68 27.42
C PRO A 281 32.39 20.49 27.29
N PRO A 282 33.57 20.70 26.68
CA PRO A 282 34.55 19.64 26.53
C PRO A 282 34.95 19.08 27.90
N PRO A 283 35.16 17.75 28.02
CA PRO A 283 35.64 17.18 29.26
C PRO A 283 37.02 17.76 29.59
N HIS A 284 37.14 18.27 30.81
CA HIS A 284 38.38 18.76 31.42
C HIS A 284 39.42 17.66 31.59
#